data_AF-A0A1H7HSL3-F1
#
_entry.id   AF-A0A1H7HSL3-F1
#
_cell.length_a   1.000
_cell.length_b   1.000
_cell.length_c   1.000
_cell.angle_alpha   90.00
_cell.angle_beta   90.00
_cell.angle_gamma   90.00
#
_symmetry.space_group_name_H-M   'P 1'
#
loop_
_entity.id
_entity.type
_entity.pdbx_description
1 polymer ?
#
loop_
_entity_poly.entity_id
_entity_poly.type
_entity_poly.pdbx_seq_one_letter_code
_entity_poly.pdbx_strand_id
1 'polypeptide(L)'
;MRKALPGNDIGAAGYTMAFAIAGENLSLGVAVVADCVNPVAESRAAWRQLGRASAVPHLDIEVVCSDKAEHRRRVEQRQPDIPGFVLPDWASVETRDYQPWTGDRLIVDTAVLSVEDALRLIEDRLASLVYSAD
;
A
#
# COMPACT_ATOMS: atom_id res chain seq x y z
N MET A 1 -10.85 14.71 -30.02
CA MET A 1 -11.12 13.90 -28.81
C MET A 1 -10.73 12.46 -29.09
N ARG A 2 -9.63 11.97 -28.49
CA ARG A 2 -9.23 10.56 -28.63
C ARG A 2 -10.05 9.72 -27.64
N LYS A 3 -10.89 8.83 -28.16
CA LYS A 3 -11.58 7.78 -27.39
C LYS A 3 -10.52 6.87 -26.75
N ALA A 4 -10.50 6.78 -25.43
CA ALA A 4 -9.76 5.73 -24.73
C ALA A 4 -10.48 4.39 -24.95
N LEU A 5 -9.71 3.35 -25.29
CA LEU A 5 -10.17 1.98 -25.47
C LEU A 5 -10.38 1.30 -24.10
N PRO A 6 -11.33 0.36 -23.97
CA PRO A 6 -11.47 -0.45 -22.76
C PRO A 6 -10.34 -1.48 -22.70
N GLY A 7 -9.62 -1.56 -21.57
CA GLY A 7 -8.74 -2.70 -21.25
C GLY A 7 -7.24 -2.44 -21.12
N ASN A 8 -6.75 -1.20 -21.23
CA ASN A 8 -5.39 -0.89 -20.76
C ASN A 8 -5.44 -0.63 -19.25
N ASP A 9 -4.89 -1.59 -18.50
CA ASP A 9 -4.82 -1.77 -17.05
C ASP A 9 -5.00 -0.50 -16.19
N ILE A 10 -6.24 -0.29 -15.72
CA ILE A 10 -6.58 0.79 -14.78
C ILE A 10 -5.69 0.74 -13.53
N GLY A 11 -5.22 -0.45 -13.13
CA GLY A 11 -4.28 -0.62 -12.02
C GLY A 11 -2.97 0.10 -12.27
N ALA A 12 -2.30 -0.19 -13.40
CA ALA A 12 -1.04 0.44 -13.78
C ALA A 12 -1.16 1.97 -13.97
N ALA A 13 -2.28 2.43 -14.54
CA ALA A 13 -2.55 3.86 -14.69
C ALA A 13 -2.71 4.56 -13.33
N GLY A 14 -3.40 3.92 -12.38
CA GLY A 14 -3.56 4.42 -11.01
C GLY A 14 -2.21 4.59 -10.30
N TYR A 15 -1.31 3.61 -10.41
CA TYR A 15 0.04 3.72 -9.85
C TYR A 15 0.85 4.85 -10.50
N THR A 16 0.77 4.99 -11.83
CA THR A 16 1.47 6.07 -12.54
C THR A 16 1.06 7.45 -12.03
N MET A 17 -0.25 7.66 -11.83
CA MET A 17 -0.76 8.90 -11.24
C MET A 17 -0.32 9.07 -9.78
N ALA A 18 -0.38 8.00 -8.98
CA ALA A 18 0.02 8.03 -7.58
C ALA A 18 1.50 8.41 -7.43
N PHE A 19 2.40 7.85 -8.24
CA PHE A 19 3.82 8.21 -8.23
C PHE A 19 4.05 9.68 -8.60
N ALA A 20 3.33 10.20 -9.60
CA ALA A 20 3.45 11.60 -10.00
C ALA A 20 3.02 12.55 -8.88
N ILE A 21 1.84 12.31 -8.28
CA ILE A 21 1.33 13.12 -7.16
C ILE A 21 2.26 13.03 -5.95
N ALA A 22 2.74 11.83 -5.61
CA ALA A 22 3.68 11.64 -4.52
C ALA A 22 5.00 12.40 -4.77
N GLY A 23 5.56 12.30 -5.98
CA GLY A 23 6.79 13.00 -6.35
C GLY A 23 6.67 14.52 -6.26
N GLU A 24 5.55 15.08 -6.71
CA GLU A 24 5.28 16.51 -6.57
C GLU A 24 5.20 16.94 -5.10
N ASN A 25 4.49 16.18 -4.24
CA ASN A 25 4.43 16.47 -2.81
C ASN A 25 5.80 16.38 -2.14
N LEU A 26 6.59 15.35 -2.46
CA LEU A 26 7.96 15.22 -1.95
C LEU A 26 8.84 16.39 -2.39
N SER A 27 8.69 16.88 -3.62
CA SER A 27 9.44 18.04 -4.12
C SER A 27 9.12 19.35 -3.36
N LEU A 28 7.95 19.41 -2.72
CA LEU A 28 7.52 20.51 -1.86
C LEU A 28 7.94 20.30 -0.39
N GLY A 29 8.67 19.23 -0.07
CA GLY A 29 9.08 18.88 1.29
C GLY A 29 7.96 18.27 2.15
N VAL A 30 6.85 17.83 1.53
CA VAL A 30 5.71 17.22 2.22
C VAL A 30 5.91 15.71 2.31
N ALA A 31 5.75 15.15 3.51
CA ALA A 31 5.78 13.70 3.73
C ALA A 31 4.58 13.02 3.04
N VAL A 32 4.81 11.84 2.46
CA VAL A 32 3.79 11.08 1.73
C VAL A 32 3.54 9.73 2.41
N VAL A 33 2.26 9.40 2.59
CA VAL A 33 1.79 8.05 2.92
C VAL A 33 0.99 7.53 1.74
N ALA A 34 1.44 6.42 1.14
CA ALA A 34 0.77 5.78 0.01
C ALA A 34 0.10 4.47 0.46
N ASP A 35 -1.22 4.51 0.66
CA ASP A 35 -2.03 3.31 0.91
C ASP A 35 -2.45 2.67 -0.43
N CYS A 36 -1.85 1.53 -0.74
CA CYS A 36 -2.03 0.80 -1.99
C CYS A 36 -1.86 -0.70 -1.75
N VAL A 37 -2.55 -1.53 -2.54
CA VAL A 37 -2.44 -3.00 -2.45
C VAL A 37 -1.01 -3.49 -2.70
N ASN A 38 -0.26 -2.81 -3.58
CA ASN A 38 1.11 -3.14 -3.98
C ASN A 38 1.35 -4.65 -4.24
N PRO A 39 0.55 -5.30 -5.11
CA PRO A 39 0.52 -6.76 -5.22
C PRO A 39 1.76 -7.35 -5.91
N VAL A 40 2.54 -6.55 -6.64
CA VAL A 40 3.65 -7.04 -7.47
C VAL A 40 4.97 -6.35 -7.11
N ALA A 41 6.09 -7.01 -7.37
CA ALA A 41 7.43 -6.49 -7.04
C ALA A 41 7.73 -5.15 -7.73
N GLU A 42 7.21 -4.95 -8.94
CA GLU A 42 7.41 -3.77 -9.76
C GLU A 42 6.82 -2.51 -9.11
N SER A 43 5.59 -2.58 -8.59
CA SER A 43 4.96 -1.42 -7.94
C SER A 43 5.70 -1.03 -6.67
N ARG A 44 6.15 -2.02 -5.88
CA ARG A 44 6.96 -1.82 -4.67
C ARG A 44 8.35 -1.25 -4.99
N ALA A 45 8.97 -1.71 -6.08
CA ALA A 45 10.26 -1.19 -6.55
C ALA A 45 10.14 0.27 -7.01
N ALA A 46 9.05 0.63 -7.67
CA ALA A 46 8.80 2.00 -8.13
C ALA A 46 8.63 2.98 -6.96
N TRP A 47 7.89 2.63 -5.90
CA TRP A 47 7.81 3.45 -4.68
C TRP A 47 9.20 3.69 -4.06
N ARG A 48 9.99 2.62 -3.89
CA ARG A 48 11.37 2.74 -3.38
C ARG A 48 12.26 3.60 -4.28
N GLN A 49 12.09 3.50 -5.60
CA GLN A 49 12.83 4.33 -6.55
C GLN A 49 12.44 5.80 -6.44
N LEU A 50 11.16 6.11 -6.21
CA LEU A 50 10.70 7.47 -5.99
C LEU A 50 11.35 8.06 -4.73
N GLY A 51 11.35 7.34 -3.60
CA GLY A 51 12.04 7.78 -2.38
C GLY A 51 13.53 8.06 -2.60
N ARG A 52 14.24 7.15 -3.28
CA ARG A 52 15.65 7.36 -3.66
C ARG A 52 15.86 8.58 -4.55
N ALA A 53 15.02 8.76 -5.57
CA ALA A 53 15.14 9.88 -6.52
C ALA A 53 14.85 11.23 -5.85
N SER A 54 13.98 11.25 -4.84
CA SER A 54 13.68 12.42 -4.02
C SER A 54 14.67 12.62 -2.85
N ALA A 55 15.66 11.73 -2.68
CA ALA A 55 16.60 11.73 -1.57
C ALA A 55 15.91 11.77 -0.18
N VAL A 56 14.77 11.06 -0.05
CA VAL A 56 14.03 10.93 1.20
C VAL A 56 14.10 9.49 1.72
N PRO A 57 14.06 9.28 3.06
CA PRO A 57 13.88 7.95 3.62
C PRO A 57 12.59 7.30 3.11
N HIS A 58 12.61 5.97 2.95
CA HIS A 58 11.46 5.17 2.52
C HIS A 58 11.23 4.03 3.50
N LEU A 59 9.96 3.81 3.89
CA LEU A 59 9.54 2.68 4.71
C LEU A 59 8.44 1.90 4.00
N ASP A 60 8.73 0.63 3.68
CA ASP A 60 7.69 -0.31 3.25
C ASP A 60 6.94 -0.85 4.48
N ILE A 61 5.60 -0.80 4.43
CA ILE A 61 4.72 -1.36 5.46
C ILE A 61 3.77 -2.36 4.79
N GLU A 62 3.85 -3.62 5.20
CA GLU A 62 2.91 -4.66 4.79
C GLU A 62 1.85 -4.83 5.88
N VAL A 63 0.59 -4.48 5.55
CA VAL A 63 -0.55 -4.69 6.44
C VAL A 63 -1.15 -6.07 6.14
N VAL A 64 -1.16 -6.93 7.15
CA VAL A 64 -1.67 -8.30 7.06
C VAL A 64 -2.79 -8.54 8.08
N CYS A 65 -3.52 -9.63 7.88
CA CYS A 65 -4.39 -10.21 8.90
C CYS A 65 -4.07 -11.70 8.94
N SER A 66 -3.31 -12.13 9.95
CA SER A 66 -2.88 -13.53 10.05
C SER A 66 -4.02 -14.50 10.39
N ASP A 67 -5.09 -14.00 11.01
CA ASP A 67 -6.34 -14.74 11.20
C ASP A 67 -7.17 -14.74 9.91
N LYS A 68 -7.11 -15.86 9.18
CA LYS A 68 -7.85 -16.08 7.94
C LYS A 68 -9.37 -16.02 8.13
N ALA A 69 -9.90 -16.48 9.26
CA ALA A 69 -11.33 -16.47 9.52
C ALA A 69 -11.83 -15.04 9.76
N GLU A 70 -11.05 -14.23 10.51
CA GLU A 70 -11.33 -12.83 10.72
C GLU A 70 -11.20 -12.01 9.42
N HIS A 71 -10.16 -12.26 8.61
CA HIS A 71 -10.01 -11.61 7.31
C HIS A 71 -11.22 -11.90 6.41
N ARG A 72 -11.64 -13.17 6.31
CA ARG A 72 -12.83 -13.56 5.56
C ARG A 72 -14.08 -12.86 6.09
N ARG A 73 -14.28 -12.86 7.41
CA ARG A 73 -15.41 -12.17 8.04
C ARG A 73 -15.44 -10.68 7.67
N ARG A 74 -14.30 -9.99 7.73
CA ARG A 74 -14.19 -8.57 7.37
C ARG A 74 -14.53 -8.30 5.90
N VAL A 75 -14.07 -9.16 4.98
CA VAL A 75 -14.40 -9.05 3.55
C VAL A 75 -15.89 -9.24 3.31
N GLU A 76 -16.45 -10.34 3.82
CA GLU A 76 -17.85 -10.73 3.56
C GLU A 76 -18.86 -9.81 4.27
N GLN A 77 -18.48 -9.15 5.37
CA GLN A 77 -19.34 -8.23 6.11
C GLN A 77 -19.17 -6.76 5.74
N ARG A 78 -18.18 -6.41 4.90
CA ARG A 78 -17.97 -5.03 4.46
C ARG A 78 -19.21 -4.54 3.72
N GLN A 79 -19.68 -3.34 4.06
CA GLN A 79 -20.73 -2.66 3.31
C GLN A 79 -20.11 -1.72 2.28
N PRO A 80 -20.58 -1.71 1.03
CA PRO A 80 -20.09 -0.77 0.03
C PRO A 80 -20.53 0.64 0.41
N ASP A 81 -19.57 1.55 0.48
CA ASP A 81 -19.73 2.96 0.80
C ASP A 81 -19.65 3.86 -0.45
N ILE A 82 -19.34 3.27 -1.61
CA ILE A 82 -19.20 3.96 -2.90
C ILE A 82 -20.28 3.46 -3.87
N PRO A 83 -21.11 4.36 -4.44
CA PRO A 83 -22.12 3.96 -5.42
C PRO A 83 -21.54 3.21 -6.62
N GLY A 84 -22.10 2.04 -6.91
CA GLY A 84 -21.67 1.19 -8.04
C GLY A 84 -20.39 0.38 -7.77
N PHE A 85 -19.79 0.46 -6.58
CA PHE A 85 -18.62 -0.34 -6.23
C PHE A 85 -19.03 -1.75 -5.78
N VAL A 86 -18.57 -2.75 -6.53
CA VAL A 86 -18.78 -4.16 -6.19
C VAL A 86 -17.63 -4.62 -5.31
N LEU A 87 -17.95 -5.05 -4.09
CA LEU A 87 -16.96 -5.60 -3.17
C LEU A 87 -16.50 -6.99 -3.62
N PRO A 88 -15.24 -7.36 -3.35
CA PRO A 88 -14.74 -8.70 -3.64
C PRO A 88 -15.44 -9.75 -2.78
N ASP A 89 -15.67 -10.93 -3.33
CA ASP A 89 -16.00 -12.12 -2.54
C ASP A 89 -14.72 -12.78 -1.99
N TRP A 90 -14.88 -13.74 -1.06
CA TRP A 90 -13.74 -14.40 -0.46
C TRP A 90 -12.88 -15.19 -1.47
N ALA A 91 -13.50 -15.84 -2.46
CA ALA A 91 -12.80 -16.60 -3.47
C ALA A 91 -11.86 -15.70 -4.30
N SER A 92 -12.33 -14.52 -4.70
CA SER A 92 -11.55 -13.53 -5.44
C SER A 92 -10.38 -12.96 -4.65
N VAL A 93 -10.47 -12.92 -3.32
CA VAL A 93 -9.35 -12.55 -2.43
C VAL A 93 -8.32 -13.67 -2.39
N GLU A 94 -8.73 -14.93 -2.24
CA GLU A 94 -7.81 -16.07 -2.18
C GLU A 94 -7.06 -16.32 -3.48
N THR A 95 -7.68 -16.07 -4.62
CA THR A 95 -7.06 -16.27 -5.93
C THR A 95 -6.37 -15.01 -6.47
N ARG A 96 -6.32 -13.93 -5.70
CA ARG A 96 -5.71 -12.68 -6.15
C ARG A 96 -4.21 -12.87 -6.31
N ASP A 97 -3.67 -12.44 -7.45
CA ASP A 97 -2.23 -12.39 -7.64
C ASP A 97 -1.62 -11.40 -6.63
N TYR A 98 -0.81 -11.93 -5.73
CA TYR A 98 -0.07 -11.19 -4.73
C TYR A 98 1.30 -11.84 -4.60
N GLN A 99 2.30 -11.24 -5.22
CA GLN A 99 3.66 -11.75 -5.23
C GLN A 99 4.28 -11.63 -3.83
N PRO A 100 4.96 -12.67 -3.32
CA PRO A 100 5.66 -12.61 -2.04
C PRO A 100 6.65 -11.45 -1.96
N TRP A 101 6.78 -10.88 -0.78
CA TRP A 101 7.79 -9.87 -0.49
C TRP A 101 9.17 -10.51 -0.30
N THR A 102 10.19 -9.88 -0.85
CA THR A 102 11.59 -10.36 -0.78
C THR A 102 12.55 -9.39 -0.10
N GLY A 103 12.10 -8.18 0.25
CA GLY A 103 12.90 -7.15 0.90
C GLY A 103 12.47 -6.87 2.35
N ASP A 104 13.28 -6.06 3.04
CA ASP A 104 12.95 -5.54 4.37
C ASP A 104 11.68 -4.68 4.32
N ARG A 105 10.85 -4.82 5.35
CA ARG A 105 9.58 -4.11 5.52
C ARG A 105 9.10 -4.26 6.95
N LEU A 106 8.29 -3.31 7.39
CA LEU A 106 7.55 -3.44 8.64
C LEU A 106 6.27 -4.25 8.37
N ILE A 107 6.01 -5.29 9.15
CA ILE A 107 4.75 -6.04 9.08
C ILE A 107 3.82 -5.56 10.19
N VAL A 108 2.61 -5.15 9.83
CA VAL A 108 1.55 -4.75 10.76
C VAL A 108 0.43 -5.78 10.66
N ASP A 109 0.29 -6.61 11.69
CA ASP A 109 -0.73 -7.66 11.72
C ASP A 109 -1.98 -7.23 12.49
N THR A 110 -3.03 -6.93 11.74
CA THR A 110 -4.33 -6.45 12.24
C THR A 110 -5.18 -7.54 12.90
N ALA A 111 -4.71 -8.78 12.96
CA ALA A 111 -5.34 -9.83 13.77
C ALA A 111 -4.94 -9.75 15.25
N VAL A 112 -3.76 -9.18 15.54
CA VAL A 112 -3.18 -9.20 16.90
C VAL A 112 -2.83 -7.81 17.43
N LEU A 113 -2.58 -6.84 16.56
CA LEU A 113 -2.28 -5.47 16.95
C LEU A 113 -3.57 -4.64 17.08
N SER A 114 -3.62 -3.86 18.16
CA SER A 114 -4.51 -2.71 18.25
C SER A 114 -4.08 -1.60 17.29
N VAL A 115 -4.95 -0.62 17.05
CA VAL A 115 -4.58 0.55 16.24
C VAL A 115 -3.45 1.33 16.92
N GLU A 116 -3.55 1.50 18.24
CA GLU A 116 -2.57 2.22 19.04
C GLU A 116 -1.19 1.55 19.02
N ASP A 117 -1.14 0.22 19.09
CA ASP A 117 0.12 -0.52 19.02
C ASP A 117 0.70 -0.53 17.61
N ALA A 118 -0.14 -0.61 16.57
CA ALA A 118 0.31 -0.46 15.19
C ALA A 118 0.90 0.93 14.92
N LEU A 119 0.25 1.99 15.43
CA LEU A 119 0.75 3.36 15.32
C LEU A 119 2.11 3.51 16.00
N ARG A 120 2.23 3.07 17.26
CA ARG A 120 3.50 3.13 18.00
C ARG A 120 4.62 2.41 17.26
N LEU A 121 4.32 1.22 16.72
CA LEU A 121 5.28 0.42 15.95
C LEU A 121 5.76 1.16 14.69
N ILE A 122 4.85 1.82 13.97
CA ILE A 122 5.19 2.61 12.78
C ILE A 122 6.02 3.85 13.17
N GLU A 123 5.62 4.59 14.20
CA GLU A 123 6.33 5.77 14.70
C GLU A 123 7.76 5.44 15.14
N ASP A 124 7.95 4.36 15.92
CA ASP A 124 9.26 3.90 16.36
C ASP A 124 10.15 3.53 15.15
N ARG A 125 9.57 2.86 14.15
CA ARG A 125 10.30 2.51 12.93
C ARG A 125 10.69 3.75 12.13
N LEU A 126 9.80 4.72 11.98
CA LEU A 126 10.07 5.98 11.29
C LEU A 126 11.17 6.79 12.01
N ALA A 127 11.12 6.89 13.33
CA ALA A 127 12.16 7.55 14.12
C ALA A 127 13.53 6.90 13.88
N SER A 128 13.61 5.56 13.87
CA SER A 128 14.86 4.85 13.60
C SER A 128 15.48 5.13 12.23
N LEU A 129 14.65 5.44 11.22
CA LEU A 129 15.11 5.76 9.87
C LEU A 129 15.70 7.16 9.77
N VAL A 130 15.12 8.13 10.49
CA VAL A 130 15.64 9.50 10.52
C VAL A 130 16.98 9.56 11.25
N TYR A 131 17.12 8.86 12.38
CA TYR A 131 18.36 8.85 13.16
C TYR A 131 19.48 7.99 12.56
N SER A 132 19.21 7.15 11.56
CA SER A 132 20.24 6.37 10.85
C SER A 132 20.83 7.12 9.64
N ALA A 133 20.31 8.30 9.31
CA ALA A 133 20.71 9.12 8.17
C ALA A 133 21.65 10.28 8.55
N ASP A 134 21.90 10.47 9.85
CA ASP A 134 22.88 11.40 10.44
C ASP A 134 24.17 10.66 10.84
#